data_AF-A0A1W9K702-F1
#
_entry.id   AF-A0A1W9K702-F1
#
_cell.length_a   1.000
_cell.length_b   1.000
_cell.length_c   1.000
_cell.angle_alpha   90.00
_cell.angle_beta   90.00
_cell.angle_gamma   90.00
#
_symmetry.space_group_name_H-M   'P 1'
#
loop_
_entity.id
_entity.type
_entity.pdbx_description
1 polymer ?
#
loop_
_entity_poly.entity_id
_entity_poly.type
_entity_poly.pdbx_seq_one_letter_code
_entity_poly.pdbx_strand_id
1 'polypeptide(L)'
;MSSMSFLEKLLDGVGVEWKALGGVAKNLNSMRKPITSGLRDFGDIPYYGASGIVDYVKDYIFDGDYLLVSEDGANLLARNTPIAFSISGKSWVNNHAHVLKFNTYVERRFVEIFLNSIDLTPYISGAAQPKLNQQNLNSIQIPIPPLNIQAEIVRILDTFTELIAELIAELIARKKQYNYYRDQLLSFEEGEVEWKTLGDLVDINTGSKPPEILESATNFDYINAGTSRSGYGAASNCEGDTVTTPSRGQGGIGYVGYQREPFWLGPLCYKLQSIDKTVLINKYLFYFLQSRSELLLGLKKEGGVPAVNKSDLIKLEMPVPVLEVQQRIVAILDKFDALTNSITEGLPREIELRQKQYEYYRDLLLSFPKPVEVVE
;
A
#
# COMPACT_ATOMS: atom_id res chain seq x y z
N MET A 1 -3.59 -30.47 -30.99
CA MET A 1 -4.47 -30.52 -29.81
C MET A 1 -3.71 -29.88 -28.67
N SER A 2 -4.14 -28.70 -28.21
CA SER A 2 -3.54 -28.07 -27.03
C SER A 2 -3.88 -28.93 -25.82
N SER A 3 -2.88 -29.42 -25.08
CA SER A 3 -3.12 -30.15 -23.84
C SER A 3 -3.76 -29.21 -22.82
N MET A 4 -4.91 -29.58 -22.25
CA MET A 4 -5.53 -28.79 -21.17
C MET A 4 -4.52 -28.50 -20.05
N SER A 5 -4.50 -27.24 -19.62
CA SER A 5 -3.79 -26.77 -18.44
C SER A 5 -4.28 -27.50 -17.18
N PHE A 6 -3.47 -27.48 -16.12
CA PHE A 6 -3.83 -28.08 -14.83
C PHE A 6 -5.17 -27.54 -14.29
N LEU A 7 -5.44 -26.24 -14.47
CA LEU A 7 -6.65 -25.58 -13.95
C LEU A 7 -7.90 -25.98 -14.75
N GLU A 8 -7.77 -26.11 -16.07
CA GLU A 8 -8.86 -26.64 -16.91
C GLU A 8 -9.22 -28.05 -16.47
N LYS A 9 -8.22 -28.92 -16.22
CA LYS A 9 -8.47 -30.28 -15.72
C LYS A 9 -9.07 -30.31 -14.31
N LEU A 10 -8.73 -29.33 -13.47
CA LEU A 10 -9.25 -29.24 -12.10
C LEU A 10 -10.76 -28.93 -12.10
N LEU A 11 -11.22 -28.13 -13.06
CA LEU A 11 -12.61 -27.68 -13.16
C LEU A 11 -13.46 -28.49 -14.16
N ASP A 12 -12.83 -29.23 -15.07
CA ASP A 12 -13.52 -30.02 -16.09
C ASP A 12 -14.45 -31.08 -15.48
N GLY A 13 -15.72 -31.05 -15.89
CA GLY A 13 -16.74 -31.97 -15.40
C GLY A 13 -17.09 -31.87 -13.91
N VAL A 14 -16.64 -30.83 -13.20
CA VAL A 14 -16.95 -30.66 -11.77
C VAL A 14 -18.44 -30.38 -11.58
N GLY A 15 -19.13 -31.29 -10.89
CA GLY A 15 -20.51 -31.10 -10.45
C GLY A 15 -20.58 -30.11 -9.28
N VAL A 16 -21.31 -29.00 -9.45
CA VAL A 16 -21.46 -27.95 -8.45
C VAL A 16 -22.91 -27.85 -8.01
N GLU A 17 -23.14 -27.98 -6.70
CA GLU A 17 -24.45 -27.72 -6.10
C GLU A 17 -24.48 -26.28 -5.57
N TRP A 18 -25.55 -25.53 -5.81
CA TRP A 18 -25.71 -24.19 -5.25
C TRP A 18 -26.61 -24.25 -4.01
N LYS A 19 -26.12 -23.73 -2.88
CA LYS A 19 -26.86 -23.71 -1.61
C LYS A 19 -26.92 -22.31 -1.04
N ALA A 20 -28.05 -21.98 -0.41
CA ALA A 20 -28.15 -20.80 0.43
C ALA A 20 -27.14 -20.89 1.59
N LEU A 21 -26.40 -19.82 1.87
CA LEU A 21 -25.37 -19.76 2.91
C LEU A 21 -25.88 -20.19 4.28
N GLY A 22 -27.15 -19.92 4.60
CA GLY A 22 -27.79 -20.37 5.85
C GLY A 22 -27.88 -21.89 6.00
N GLY A 23 -27.78 -22.66 4.91
CA GLY A 23 -27.68 -24.12 4.91
C GLY A 23 -26.25 -24.66 4.86
N VAL A 24 -25.26 -23.79 4.64
CA VAL A 24 -23.82 -24.15 4.55
C VAL A 24 -23.10 -23.87 5.87
N ALA A 25 -23.49 -22.79 6.57
CA ALA A 25 -22.84 -22.34 7.80
C ALA A 25 -23.82 -22.20 8.95
N LYS A 26 -23.36 -22.48 10.18
CA LYS A 26 -24.11 -22.16 11.39
C LYS A 26 -23.92 -20.69 11.74
N ASN A 27 -24.98 -19.90 11.64
CA ASN A 27 -24.99 -18.51 12.07
C ASN A 27 -25.10 -18.41 13.60
N LEU A 28 -24.21 -17.65 14.24
CA LEU A 28 -24.09 -17.47 15.69
C LEU A 28 -24.39 -16.04 16.14
N ASN A 29 -25.10 -15.25 15.33
CA ASN A 29 -25.40 -13.85 15.62
C ASN A 29 -26.08 -13.62 16.97
N SER A 30 -26.84 -14.60 17.48
CA SER A 30 -27.51 -14.56 18.78
C SER A 30 -26.56 -14.54 19.97
N MET A 31 -25.28 -14.89 19.78
CA MET A 31 -24.25 -14.88 20.82
C MET A 31 -23.49 -13.55 20.90
N ARG A 32 -23.60 -12.70 19.87
CA ARG A 32 -22.92 -11.39 19.81
C ARG A 32 -23.44 -10.47 20.92
N LYS A 33 -22.55 -9.65 21.49
CA LYS A 33 -22.91 -8.68 22.54
C LYS A 33 -22.22 -7.35 22.27
N PRO A 34 -22.91 -6.26 21.89
CA PRO A 34 -22.24 -4.97 21.74
C PRO A 34 -21.83 -4.41 23.12
N ILE A 35 -20.62 -3.83 23.19
CA ILE A 35 -20.17 -3.02 24.33
C ILE A 35 -19.92 -1.60 23.84
N THR A 36 -20.61 -0.64 24.45
CA THR A 36 -20.38 0.79 24.24
C THR A 36 -18.93 1.15 24.56
N SER A 37 -18.28 1.98 23.74
CA SER A 37 -16.83 2.25 23.85
C SER A 37 -16.37 2.65 25.25
N GLY A 38 -17.12 3.51 25.95
CA GLY A 38 -16.77 3.95 27.30
C GLY A 38 -17.01 2.93 28.42
N LEU A 39 -17.59 1.76 28.10
CA LEU A 39 -17.89 0.67 29.05
C LEU A 39 -17.02 -0.57 28.79
N ARG A 40 -16.03 -0.47 27.89
CA ARG A 40 -15.11 -1.56 27.59
C ARG A 40 -14.04 -1.61 28.67
N ASP A 41 -14.04 -2.68 29.45
CA ASP A 41 -12.94 -2.99 30.34
C ASP A 41 -11.74 -3.44 29.49
N PHE A 42 -10.63 -2.70 29.59
CA PHE A 42 -9.42 -2.98 28.83
C PHE A 42 -8.84 -4.36 29.15
N GLY A 43 -8.34 -5.04 28.12
CA GLY A 43 -7.61 -6.31 28.23
C GLY A 43 -6.97 -6.68 26.89
N ASP A 44 -6.66 -7.96 26.69
CA ASP A 44 -5.94 -8.46 25.51
C ASP A 44 -6.84 -9.21 24.51
N ILE A 45 -8.14 -9.33 24.78
CA ILE A 45 -9.07 -10.03 23.88
C ILE A 45 -9.54 -9.09 22.76
N PRO A 46 -9.39 -9.46 21.49
CA PRO A 46 -9.83 -8.62 20.38
C PRO A 46 -11.36 -8.45 20.37
N TYR A 47 -11.80 -7.19 20.33
CA TYR A 47 -13.19 -6.78 20.14
C TYR A 47 -13.41 -6.43 18.66
N TYR A 48 -14.10 -7.31 17.94
CA TYR A 48 -14.33 -7.20 16.51
C TYR A 48 -15.58 -6.39 16.16
N GLY A 49 -15.45 -5.62 15.08
CA GLY A 49 -16.53 -4.97 14.34
C GLY A 49 -16.57 -5.37 12.87
N ALA A 50 -17.28 -4.58 12.06
CA ALA A 50 -17.56 -4.89 10.66
C ALA A 50 -16.30 -5.07 9.79
N SER A 51 -15.17 -4.46 10.15
CA SER A 51 -13.95 -4.40 9.33
C SER A 51 -12.70 -4.84 10.08
N GLY A 52 -12.86 -5.69 11.10
CA GLY A 52 -11.74 -6.22 11.90
C GLY A 52 -11.78 -5.77 13.36
N ILE A 53 -10.61 -5.74 13.99
CA ILE A 53 -10.46 -5.38 15.41
C ILE A 53 -10.73 -3.89 15.58
N VAL A 54 -11.65 -3.56 16.50
CA VAL A 54 -12.03 -2.19 16.85
C VAL A 54 -11.39 -1.77 18.19
N ASP A 55 -11.18 -2.72 19.10
CA ASP A 55 -10.67 -2.48 20.44
C ASP A 55 -10.13 -3.78 21.07
N TYR A 56 -9.63 -3.70 22.29
CA TYR A 56 -9.29 -4.87 23.10
C TYR A 56 -10.00 -4.82 24.47
N VAL A 57 -10.58 -5.95 24.85
CA VAL A 57 -11.41 -6.10 26.06
C VAL A 57 -10.88 -7.21 26.97
N LYS A 58 -11.32 -7.21 28.22
CA LYS A 58 -10.88 -8.16 29.25
C LYS A 58 -11.36 -9.60 29.03
N ASP A 59 -12.62 -9.77 28.66
CA ASP A 59 -13.27 -11.09 28.57
C ASP A 59 -13.57 -11.47 27.11
N TYR A 60 -14.10 -12.68 26.89
CA TYR A 60 -14.46 -13.19 25.57
C TYR A 60 -15.85 -13.84 25.57
N ILE A 61 -16.48 -13.89 24.40
CA ILE A 61 -17.77 -14.56 24.18
C ILE A 61 -17.70 -15.65 23.09
N PHE A 62 -16.59 -15.71 22.37
CA PHE A 62 -16.27 -16.73 21.39
C PHE A 62 -14.86 -17.27 21.64
N ASP A 63 -14.66 -18.56 21.39
CA ASP A 63 -13.36 -19.22 21.41
C ASP A 63 -13.36 -20.34 20.36
N GLY A 64 -12.62 -20.13 19.28
CA GLY A 64 -12.56 -21.03 18.14
C GLY A 64 -12.40 -20.29 16.81
N ASP A 65 -12.63 -21.01 15.71
CA ASP A 65 -12.50 -20.49 14.36
C ASP A 65 -13.86 -20.08 13.79
N TYR A 66 -13.95 -18.85 13.32
CA TYR A 66 -15.17 -18.28 12.78
C TYR A 66 -14.88 -17.45 11.54
N LEU A 67 -15.87 -17.35 10.65
CA LEU A 67 -15.88 -16.34 9.59
C LEU A 67 -16.74 -15.18 10.06
N LEU A 68 -16.14 -13.99 10.10
CA LEU A 68 -16.90 -12.76 10.29
C LEU A 68 -17.30 -12.19 8.94
N VAL A 69 -18.52 -11.67 8.82
CA VAL A 69 -19.00 -10.96 7.63
C VAL A 69 -19.59 -9.61 8.05
N SER A 70 -19.19 -8.50 7.42
CA SER A 70 -19.72 -7.17 7.72
C SER A 70 -21.25 -7.15 7.64
N GLU A 71 -21.95 -6.69 8.69
CA GLU A 71 -23.41 -6.53 8.70
C GLU A 71 -23.81 -5.15 8.17
N ASP A 72 -23.06 -4.11 8.51
CA ASP A 72 -23.36 -2.73 8.10
C ASP A 72 -22.10 -1.88 7.91
N GLY A 73 -22.28 -0.74 7.25
CA GLY A 73 -21.25 0.25 7.01
C GLY A 73 -20.97 0.51 5.52
N ALA A 74 -20.39 1.67 5.23
CA ALA A 74 -20.11 2.10 3.85
C ALA A 74 -19.18 1.13 3.10
N ASN A 75 -18.37 0.34 3.81
CA ASN A 75 -17.46 -0.64 3.21
C ASN A 75 -18.19 -1.78 2.46
N LEU A 76 -19.45 -2.07 2.77
CA LEU A 76 -20.26 -3.04 2.02
C LEU A 76 -20.36 -2.69 0.52
N LEU A 77 -20.37 -1.38 0.21
CA LEU A 77 -20.37 -0.85 -1.15
C LEU A 77 -18.96 -0.48 -1.62
N ALA A 78 -18.17 0.19 -0.77
CA ALA A 78 -16.86 0.71 -1.16
C ALA A 78 -15.79 -0.38 -1.36
N ARG A 79 -15.92 -1.53 -0.66
CA ARG A 79 -14.98 -2.67 -0.74
C ARG A 79 -13.50 -2.29 -0.54
N ASN A 80 -13.23 -1.30 0.30
CA ASN A 80 -11.87 -0.87 0.66
C ASN A 80 -11.14 -1.90 1.54
N THR A 81 -11.90 -2.68 2.30
CA THR A 81 -11.41 -3.81 3.11
C THR A 81 -12.24 -5.06 2.83
N PRO A 82 -11.71 -6.27 3.07
CA PRO A 82 -12.48 -7.50 2.96
C PRO A 82 -13.76 -7.41 3.77
N ILE A 83 -14.87 -7.86 3.18
CA ILE A 83 -16.17 -7.91 3.86
C ILE A 83 -16.32 -9.17 4.69
N ALA A 84 -15.57 -10.22 4.35
CA ALA A 84 -15.57 -11.50 5.02
C ALA A 84 -14.12 -11.80 5.41
N PHE A 85 -13.88 -12.11 6.68
CA PHE A 85 -12.54 -12.37 7.19
C PHE A 85 -12.58 -13.37 8.33
N SER A 86 -11.62 -14.27 8.34
CA SER A 86 -11.55 -15.32 9.35
C SER A 86 -10.88 -14.84 10.66
N ILE A 87 -11.39 -15.34 11.78
CA ILE A 87 -10.84 -15.12 13.12
C ILE A 87 -10.63 -16.45 13.84
N SER A 88 -9.69 -16.48 14.79
CA SER A 88 -9.32 -17.67 15.56
C SER A 88 -9.07 -17.33 17.02
N GLY A 89 -9.43 -18.24 17.92
CA GLY A 89 -9.20 -18.12 19.36
C GLY A 89 -10.22 -17.24 20.09
N LYS A 90 -9.84 -16.81 21.29
CA LYS A 90 -10.71 -16.00 22.17
C LYS A 90 -10.98 -14.64 21.55
N SER A 91 -12.26 -14.30 21.44
CA SER A 91 -12.69 -13.05 20.81
C SER A 91 -14.02 -12.55 21.38
N TRP A 92 -14.24 -11.25 21.20
CA TRP A 92 -15.51 -10.60 21.45
C TRP A 92 -16.03 -10.00 20.15
N VAL A 93 -17.24 -10.35 19.71
CA VAL A 93 -17.80 -9.82 18.45
C VAL A 93 -19.01 -8.94 18.72
N ASN A 94 -18.98 -7.73 18.16
CA ASN A 94 -20.09 -6.78 18.26
C ASN A 94 -21.24 -7.12 17.29
N ASN A 95 -22.30 -6.29 17.25
CA ASN A 95 -23.46 -6.50 16.39
C ASN A 95 -23.28 -6.02 14.94
N HIS A 96 -22.14 -5.44 14.58
CA HIS A 96 -21.83 -4.94 13.23
C HIS A 96 -21.13 -5.99 12.34
N ALA A 97 -20.82 -7.17 12.88
CA ALA A 97 -20.29 -8.29 12.12
C ALA A 97 -21.09 -9.55 12.41
N HIS A 98 -21.50 -10.26 11.37
CA HIS A 98 -22.08 -11.59 11.48
C HIS A 98 -21.03 -12.61 11.89
N VAL A 99 -21.42 -13.64 12.62
CA VAL A 99 -20.52 -14.73 13.06
C VAL A 99 -21.00 -16.04 12.45
N LEU A 100 -20.19 -16.65 11.59
CA LEU A 100 -20.49 -17.93 10.94
C LEU A 100 -19.50 -19.01 11.38
N LYS A 101 -20.02 -20.19 11.72
CA LYS A 101 -19.23 -21.38 12.05
C LYS A 101 -19.38 -22.44 10.95
N PHE A 102 -18.25 -23.03 10.58
CA PHE A 102 -18.13 -24.13 9.61
C PHE A 102 -17.52 -25.36 10.29
N ASN A 103 -17.60 -26.52 9.64
CA ASN A 103 -17.03 -27.77 10.18
C ASN A 103 -15.51 -27.83 9.97
N THR A 104 -15.03 -27.28 8.84
CA THR A 104 -13.62 -27.35 8.45
C THR A 104 -13.07 -25.98 8.06
N TYR A 105 -11.74 -25.87 8.11
CA TYR A 105 -10.99 -24.73 7.57
C TYR A 105 -11.30 -24.52 6.08
N VAL A 106 -11.31 -25.60 5.29
CA VAL A 106 -11.49 -25.55 3.83
C VAL A 106 -12.83 -24.94 3.47
N GLU A 107 -13.93 -25.40 4.07
CA GLU A 107 -15.27 -24.84 3.81
C GLU A 107 -15.34 -23.36 4.21
N ARG A 108 -14.82 -23.02 5.40
CA ARG A 108 -14.78 -21.63 5.88
C ARG A 108 -14.04 -20.72 4.91
N ARG A 109 -12.83 -21.13 4.52
CA ARG A 109 -11.93 -20.34 3.69
C ARG A 109 -12.43 -20.22 2.26
N PHE A 110 -13.00 -21.29 1.69
CA PHE A 110 -13.65 -21.24 0.39
C PHE A 110 -14.79 -20.21 0.37
N VAL A 111 -15.68 -20.23 1.38
CA VAL A 111 -16.79 -19.27 1.47
C VAL A 111 -16.28 -17.85 1.69
N GLU A 112 -15.24 -17.66 2.50
CA GLU A 112 -14.59 -16.36 2.68
C GLU A 112 -14.10 -15.77 1.35
N ILE A 113 -13.37 -16.56 0.57
CA ILE A 113 -12.86 -16.17 -0.75
C ILE A 113 -14.04 -15.82 -1.68
N PHE A 114 -15.06 -16.68 -1.72
CA PHE A 114 -16.22 -16.50 -2.57
C PHE A 114 -17.00 -15.22 -2.24
N LEU A 115 -17.32 -14.98 -0.97
CA LEU A 115 -18.04 -13.77 -0.54
C LEU A 115 -17.28 -12.48 -0.88
N ASN A 116 -15.94 -12.49 -0.76
CA ASN A 116 -15.11 -11.35 -1.14
C ASN A 116 -15.01 -11.15 -2.66
N SER A 117 -15.31 -12.18 -3.48
CA SER A 117 -15.24 -12.10 -4.94
C SER A 117 -16.55 -11.63 -5.62
N ILE A 118 -17.69 -11.81 -4.96
CA ILE A 118 -19.00 -11.54 -5.58
C ILE A 118 -19.50 -10.11 -5.32
N ASP A 119 -20.32 -9.63 -6.26
CA ASP A 119 -21.16 -8.46 -6.03
C ASP A 119 -22.25 -8.79 -5.01
N LEU A 120 -22.27 -8.01 -3.91
CA LEU A 120 -23.27 -8.13 -2.85
C LEU A 120 -24.36 -7.07 -2.92
N THR A 121 -24.28 -6.14 -3.88
CA THR A 121 -25.29 -5.09 -4.07
C THR A 121 -26.73 -5.63 -4.05
N PRO A 122 -27.04 -6.80 -4.66
CA PRO A 122 -28.40 -7.37 -4.62
C PRO A 122 -28.89 -7.78 -3.21
N TYR A 123 -27.98 -7.99 -2.26
CA TYR A 123 -28.28 -8.42 -0.89
C TYR A 123 -28.24 -7.27 0.12
N ILE A 124 -27.80 -6.09 -0.31
CA ILE A 124 -27.64 -4.92 0.55
C ILE A 124 -28.93 -4.09 0.56
N SER A 125 -29.34 -3.70 1.76
CA SER A 125 -30.50 -2.84 2.01
C SER A 125 -30.07 -1.50 2.61
N GLY A 126 -30.91 -0.47 2.51
CA GLY A 126 -30.66 0.85 3.09
C GLY A 126 -29.76 1.75 2.24
N ALA A 127 -30.29 2.91 1.82
CA ALA A 127 -29.57 3.84 0.96
C ALA A 127 -28.51 4.67 1.71
N ALA A 128 -28.87 5.24 2.86
CA ALA A 128 -27.96 6.09 3.65
C ALA A 128 -26.99 5.29 4.53
N GLN A 129 -27.43 4.13 5.02
CA GLN A 129 -26.62 3.22 5.81
C GLN A 129 -26.76 1.81 5.23
N PRO A 130 -25.85 1.41 4.32
CA PRO A 130 -25.85 0.09 3.71
C PRO A 130 -25.80 -1.00 4.78
N LYS A 131 -26.65 -2.02 4.61
CA LYS A 131 -26.81 -3.13 5.54
C LYS A 131 -27.08 -4.43 4.82
N LEU A 132 -26.23 -5.42 5.07
CA LEU A 132 -26.45 -6.83 4.77
C LEU A 132 -27.06 -7.45 6.02
N ASN A 133 -28.39 -7.55 6.10
CA ASN A 133 -29.02 -8.16 7.28
C ASN A 133 -28.86 -9.70 7.27
N GLN A 134 -29.12 -10.36 8.41
CA GLN A 134 -28.97 -11.81 8.53
C GLN A 134 -29.81 -12.62 7.52
N GLN A 135 -31.03 -12.17 7.22
CA GLN A 135 -31.89 -12.85 6.25
C GLN A 135 -31.26 -12.82 4.86
N ASN A 136 -30.78 -11.65 4.43
CA ASN A 136 -30.10 -11.48 3.15
C ASN A 136 -28.75 -12.19 3.09
N LEU A 137 -27.96 -12.17 4.17
CA LEU A 137 -26.73 -12.96 4.25
C LEU A 137 -27.02 -14.44 4.04
N ASN A 138 -28.00 -14.98 4.75
CA ASN A 138 -28.32 -16.41 4.69
C ASN A 138 -28.89 -16.85 3.33
N SER A 139 -29.42 -15.92 2.52
CA SER A 139 -29.98 -16.22 1.19
C SER A 139 -28.94 -16.22 0.07
N ILE A 140 -27.72 -15.72 0.31
CA ILE A 140 -26.63 -15.72 -0.67
C ILE A 140 -26.39 -17.15 -1.15
N GLN A 141 -26.39 -17.35 -2.47
CA GLN A 141 -26.12 -18.64 -3.08
C GLN A 141 -24.62 -18.89 -3.15
N ILE A 142 -24.17 -20.00 -2.57
CA ILE A 142 -22.78 -20.44 -2.51
C ILE A 142 -22.62 -21.66 -3.43
N PRO A 143 -21.63 -21.67 -4.34
CA PRO A 143 -21.29 -22.88 -5.09
C PRO A 143 -20.59 -23.86 -4.16
N ILE A 144 -21.04 -25.11 -4.14
CA ILE A 144 -20.49 -26.18 -3.32
C ILE A 144 -19.93 -27.25 -4.28
N PRO A 145 -18.71 -27.05 -4.81
CA PRO A 145 -18.01 -28.12 -5.52
C PRO A 145 -17.58 -29.21 -4.52
N PRO A 146 -17.15 -30.40 -4.99
CA PRO A 146 -16.65 -31.46 -4.13
C PRO A 146 -15.53 -30.96 -3.21
N LEU A 147 -15.45 -31.51 -1.99
CA LEU A 147 -14.53 -31.01 -0.96
C LEU A 147 -13.06 -31.04 -1.40
N ASN A 148 -12.65 -32.03 -2.20
CA ASN A 148 -11.30 -32.10 -2.77
C ASN A 148 -11.03 -30.95 -3.75
N ILE A 149 -12.04 -30.50 -4.49
CA ILE A 149 -11.93 -29.33 -5.38
C ILE A 149 -11.87 -28.04 -4.56
N GLN A 150 -12.70 -27.90 -3.52
CA GLN A 150 -12.61 -26.76 -2.59
C GLN A 150 -11.21 -26.69 -1.96
N ALA A 151 -10.67 -27.83 -1.51
CA ALA A 151 -9.34 -27.91 -0.91
C ALA A 151 -8.23 -27.48 -1.88
N GLU A 152 -8.27 -27.90 -3.14
CA GLU A 152 -7.30 -27.45 -4.14
C GLU A 152 -7.43 -25.97 -4.46
N ILE A 153 -8.65 -25.43 -4.58
CA ILE A 153 -8.87 -24.00 -4.79
C ILE A 153 -8.29 -23.19 -3.61
N VAL A 154 -8.64 -23.57 -2.39
CA VAL A 154 -8.16 -22.95 -1.15
C VAL A 154 -6.62 -23.01 -1.10
N ARG A 155 -6.03 -24.19 -1.34
CA ARG A 155 -4.57 -24.37 -1.34
C ARG A 155 -3.88 -23.44 -2.34
N ILE A 156 -4.39 -23.34 -3.57
CA ILE A 156 -3.81 -22.46 -4.61
C ILE A 156 -3.89 -20.99 -4.19
N LEU A 157 -5.06 -20.54 -3.75
CA LEU A 157 -5.30 -19.12 -3.43
C LEU A 157 -4.62 -18.69 -2.11
N ASP A 158 -4.51 -19.59 -1.14
CA ASP A 158 -3.75 -19.33 0.08
C ASP A 158 -2.24 -19.27 -0.20
N THR A 159 -1.71 -20.11 -1.10
CA THR A 159 -0.30 -20.01 -1.52
C THR A 159 0.02 -18.62 -2.08
N PHE A 160 -0.87 -18.04 -2.89
CA PHE A 160 -0.71 -16.66 -3.37
C PHE A 160 -0.79 -15.63 -2.24
N THR A 161 -1.75 -15.82 -1.32
CA THR A 161 -1.94 -14.91 -0.18
C THR A 161 -0.71 -14.90 0.73
N GLU A 162 -0.15 -16.07 1.04
CA GLU A 162 1.07 -16.25 1.81
C GLU A 162 2.26 -15.57 1.12
N LEU A 163 2.46 -15.81 -0.18
CA LEU A 163 3.54 -15.17 -0.95
C LEU A 163 3.43 -13.64 -0.94
N ILE A 164 2.23 -13.09 -1.11
CA ILE A 164 2.01 -11.64 -1.05
C ILE A 164 2.34 -11.11 0.35
N ALA A 165 1.94 -11.81 1.41
CA ALA A 165 2.23 -11.41 2.79
C ALA A 165 3.75 -11.44 3.07
N GLU A 166 4.46 -12.48 2.62
CA GLU A 166 5.91 -12.58 2.73
C GLU A 166 6.62 -11.45 1.99
N LEU A 167 6.19 -11.12 0.76
CA LEU A 167 6.76 -10.01 -0.01
C LEU A 167 6.53 -8.65 0.66
N ILE A 168 5.36 -8.43 1.27
CA ILE A 168 5.07 -7.21 2.05
C ILE A 168 5.97 -7.15 3.30
N ALA A 169 6.11 -8.26 4.03
CA ALA A 169 6.98 -8.33 5.19
C ALA A 169 8.46 -8.07 4.81
N GLU A 170 8.92 -8.65 3.71
CA GLU A 170 10.26 -8.42 3.16
C GLU A 170 10.44 -6.95 2.75
N LEU A 171 9.46 -6.34 2.08
CA LEU A 171 9.50 -4.92 1.72
C LEU A 171 9.65 -4.02 2.96
N ILE A 172 8.91 -4.30 4.03
CA ILE A 172 9.00 -3.57 5.30
C ILE A 172 10.40 -3.74 5.92
N ALA A 173 10.90 -4.98 5.97
CA ALA A 173 12.24 -5.29 6.48
C ALA A 173 13.34 -4.58 5.69
N ARG A 174 13.24 -4.57 4.35
CA ARG A 174 14.19 -3.89 3.46
C ARG A 174 14.16 -2.38 3.58
N LYS A 175 12.98 -1.76 3.78
CA LYS A 175 12.90 -0.32 4.06
C LYS A 175 13.56 0.05 5.38
N LYS A 176 13.39 -0.77 6.43
CA LYS A 176 14.09 -0.58 7.71
C LYS A 176 15.61 -0.71 7.54
N GLN A 177 16.05 -1.73 6.81
CA GLN A 177 17.46 -1.96 6.50
C GLN A 177 18.06 -0.82 5.67
N TYR A 178 17.34 -0.32 4.67
CA TYR A 178 17.75 0.81 3.85
C TYR A 178 18.01 2.05 4.70
N ASN A 179 17.08 2.42 5.58
CA ASN A 179 17.23 3.59 6.45
C ASN A 179 18.46 3.46 7.35
N TYR A 180 18.67 2.28 7.97
CA TYR A 180 19.83 2.02 8.81
C TYR A 180 21.15 2.19 8.04
N TYR A 181 21.29 1.54 6.88
CA TYR A 181 22.53 1.63 6.10
C TYR A 181 22.73 3.00 5.45
N ARG A 182 21.66 3.67 5.02
CA ARG A 182 21.75 5.05 4.51
C ARG A 182 22.35 5.96 5.56
N ASP A 183 21.80 5.91 6.78
CA ASP A 183 22.26 6.78 7.86
C ASP A 183 23.70 6.42 8.29
N GLN A 184 24.05 5.13 8.30
CA GLN A 184 25.42 4.68 8.57
C GLN A 184 26.41 5.13 7.49
N LEU A 185 26.09 4.95 6.21
CA LEU A 185 26.99 5.28 5.09
C LEU A 185 27.19 6.80 4.90
N LEU A 186 26.26 7.61 5.42
CA LEU A 186 26.28 9.07 5.34
C LEU A 186 26.66 9.72 6.68
N SER A 187 27.19 8.93 7.61
CA SER A 187 27.76 9.41 8.87
C SER A 187 29.27 9.19 8.83
N PHE A 188 30.01 10.23 9.18
CA PHE A 188 31.47 10.27 9.14
C PHE A 188 31.97 10.73 10.51
N GLU A 189 33.08 10.16 10.97
CA GLU A 189 33.72 10.60 12.21
C GLU A 189 34.42 11.96 12.02
N GLU A 190 34.70 12.63 13.13
CA GLU A 190 35.37 13.92 13.11
C GLU A 190 36.78 13.78 12.52
N GLY A 191 37.09 14.58 11.49
CA GLY A 191 38.38 14.57 10.81
C GLY A 191 38.53 13.53 9.69
N GLU A 192 37.55 12.66 9.43
CA GLU A 192 37.61 11.69 8.32
C GLU A 192 37.43 12.36 6.95
N VAL A 193 36.61 13.42 6.91
CA VAL A 193 36.18 14.07 5.66
C VAL A 193 36.11 15.58 5.84
N GLU A 194 36.33 16.30 4.74
CA GLU A 194 36.15 17.74 4.71
C GLU A 194 34.65 18.07 4.69
N TRP A 195 34.25 19.04 5.52
CA TRP A 195 32.89 19.58 5.52
C TRP A 195 32.87 20.91 4.78
N LYS A 196 31.93 21.06 3.84
CA LYS A 196 31.76 22.29 3.05
C LYS A 196 30.32 22.75 3.07
N THR A 197 30.14 24.05 2.89
CA THR A 197 28.80 24.64 2.78
C THR A 197 28.20 24.29 1.42
N LEU A 198 26.87 24.16 1.35
CA LEU A 198 26.17 23.99 0.08
C LEU A 198 26.45 25.17 -0.88
N GLY A 199 26.63 26.38 -0.35
CA GLY A 199 26.96 27.55 -1.17
C GLY A 199 28.25 27.43 -1.97
N ASP A 200 29.23 26.67 -1.47
CA ASP A 200 30.51 26.44 -2.15
C ASP A 200 30.45 25.27 -3.15
N LEU A 201 29.46 24.39 -3.02
CA LEU A 201 29.39 23.12 -3.74
C LEU A 201 28.34 23.09 -4.85
N VAL A 202 27.22 23.80 -4.68
CA VAL A 202 26.03 23.61 -5.51
C VAL A 202 25.43 24.92 -6.03
N ASP A 203 25.04 24.91 -7.30
CA ASP A 203 24.19 25.94 -7.89
C ASP A 203 22.74 25.75 -7.41
N ILE A 204 22.22 26.73 -6.68
CA ILE A 204 20.86 26.72 -6.12
C ILE A 204 20.01 27.80 -6.78
N ASN A 205 19.02 27.43 -7.57
CA ASN A 205 18.11 28.37 -8.21
C ASN A 205 16.67 27.84 -8.26
N THR A 206 15.70 28.73 -8.39
CA THR A 206 14.32 28.35 -8.72
C THR A 206 14.08 28.46 -10.21
N GLY A 207 13.03 27.81 -10.70
CA GLY A 207 12.59 27.95 -12.07
C GLY A 207 11.49 28.99 -12.24
N SER A 208 10.67 28.80 -13.27
CA SER A 208 9.62 29.72 -13.67
C SER A 208 8.31 28.97 -13.92
N LYS A 209 7.18 29.68 -13.91
CA LYS A 209 5.90 29.07 -14.27
C LYS A 209 5.93 28.74 -15.78
N PRO A 210 5.51 27.53 -16.21
CA PRO A 210 5.42 27.22 -17.63
C PRO A 210 4.33 28.07 -18.31
N PRO A 211 4.48 28.37 -19.62
CA PRO A 211 3.45 29.07 -20.39
C PRO A 211 2.09 28.36 -20.35
N GLU A 212 2.13 27.03 -20.38
CA GLU A 212 0.98 26.13 -20.33
C GLU A 212 1.32 24.92 -19.45
N ILE A 213 0.35 24.47 -18.65
CA ILE A 213 0.46 23.24 -17.85
C ILE A 213 -0.43 22.21 -18.53
N LEU A 214 0.18 21.14 -19.05
CA LEU A 214 -0.51 20.07 -19.74
C LEU A 214 -0.92 18.98 -18.73
N GLU A 215 -2.12 18.43 -18.92
CA GLU A 215 -2.61 17.28 -18.13
C GLU A 215 -2.15 15.94 -18.71
N SER A 216 -2.00 15.88 -20.04
CA SER A 216 -1.51 14.69 -20.74
C SER A 216 0.00 14.57 -20.63
N ALA A 217 0.48 13.33 -20.48
CA ALA A 217 1.89 13.05 -20.32
C ALA A 217 2.71 13.53 -21.53
N THR A 218 3.80 14.25 -21.23
CA THR A 218 4.86 14.59 -22.18
C THR A 218 6.19 14.03 -21.67
N ASN A 219 7.28 14.32 -22.37
CA ASN A 219 8.63 13.98 -21.93
C ASN A 219 9.15 14.87 -20.79
N PHE A 220 8.43 15.93 -20.40
CA PHE A 220 8.92 16.93 -19.46
C PHE A 220 7.95 17.11 -18.29
N ASP A 221 8.31 16.54 -17.15
CA ASP A 221 7.56 16.71 -15.92
C ASP A 221 7.60 18.18 -15.45
N TYR A 222 6.48 18.71 -14.99
CA TYR A 222 6.45 20.00 -14.31
C TYR A 222 6.59 19.78 -12.79
N ILE A 223 7.73 20.18 -12.23
CA ILE A 223 8.03 20.06 -10.80
C ILE A 223 7.96 21.45 -10.16
N ASN A 224 6.81 21.78 -9.56
CA ASN A 224 6.61 23.10 -8.96
C ASN A 224 6.94 23.14 -7.48
N ALA A 225 6.33 22.26 -6.69
CA ALA A 225 6.48 22.23 -5.24
C ALA A 225 7.42 21.12 -4.78
N GLY A 226 8.22 20.53 -5.68
CA GLY A 226 9.25 19.53 -5.41
C GLY A 226 8.78 18.15 -4.94
N THR A 227 7.62 18.04 -4.28
CA THR A 227 7.09 16.80 -3.65
C THR A 227 6.54 15.79 -4.64
N SER A 228 5.87 16.28 -5.68
CA SER A 228 5.26 15.46 -6.73
C SER A 228 5.21 16.24 -8.03
N ARG A 229 4.96 15.50 -9.11
CA ARG A 229 4.64 16.09 -10.42
C ARG A 229 3.39 16.98 -10.28
N SER A 230 3.48 18.18 -10.83
CA SER A 230 2.42 19.20 -10.84
C SER A 230 1.72 19.34 -12.20
N GLY A 231 2.02 18.44 -13.14
CA GLY A 231 1.58 18.43 -14.53
C GLY A 231 2.75 18.15 -15.47
N TYR A 232 2.60 18.53 -16.74
CA TYR A 232 3.63 18.38 -17.76
C TYR A 232 3.88 19.71 -18.48
N GLY A 233 5.12 19.92 -18.91
CA GLY A 233 5.53 21.00 -19.79
C GLY A 233 5.63 20.54 -21.24
N ALA A 234 5.50 21.47 -22.18
CA ALA A 234 5.78 21.19 -23.61
C ALA A 234 7.30 21.11 -23.91
N ALA A 235 8.13 21.66 -23.03
CA ALA A 235 9.59 21.69 -23.11
C ALA A 235 10.20 21.53 -21.70
N SER A 236 11.52 21.46 -21.60
CA SER A 236 12.27 21.60 -20.34
C SER A 236 12.81 23.03 -20.17
N ASN A 237 13.03 23.44 -18.93
CA ASN A 237 13.86 24.61 -18.58
C ASN A 237 15.01 24.24 -17.62
N CYS A 238 15.10 22.97 -17.25
CA CYS A 238 16.13 22.44 -16.36
C CYS A 238 16.56 21.06 -16.86
N GLU A 239 17.87 20.84 -16.89
CA GLU A 239 18.44 19.53 -17.20
C GLU A 239 18.18 18.52 -16.06
N GLY A 240 18.24 17.24 -16.43
CA GLY A 240 18.25 16.13 -15.47
C GLY A 240 19.52 16.10 -14.62
N ASP A 241 19.74 14.99 -13.92
CA ASP A 241 20.80 14.86 -12.91
C ASP A 241 20.77 16.03 -11.90
N THR A 242 19.57 16.31 -11.39
CA THR A 242 19.28 17.50 -10.57
C THR A 242 18.54 17.12 -9.28
N VAL A 243 19.05 17.58 -8.15
CA VAL A 243 18.35 17.46 -6.85
C VAL A 243 17.32 18.56 -6.73
N THR A 244 16.14 18.26 -6.21
CA THR A 244 15.05 19.23 -6.04
C THR A 244 14.56 19.28 -4.61
N THR A 245 14.35 20.46 -4.05
CA THR A 245 13.68 20.64 -2.75
C THR A 245 12.65 21.76 -2.84
N PRO A 246 11.52 21.70 -2.12
CA PRO A 246 10.53 22.75 -2.15
C PRO A 246 11.08 24.04 -1.52
N SER A 247 10.88 25.19 -2.18
CA SER A 247 11.26 26.50 -1.63
C SER A 247 10.15 27.10 -0.78
N ARG A 248 8.89 26.79 -1.10
CA ARG A 248 7.70 27.19 -0.34
C ARG A 248 6.59 26.13 -0.44
N GLY A 249 5.71 26.07 0.57
CA GLY A 249 4.49 25.28 0.50
C GLY A 249 4.03 24.73 1.85
N GLN A 250 2.75 24.39 1.93
CA GLN A 250 2.15 23.82 3.14
C GLN A 250 2.32 22.29 3.09
N GLY A 251 3.34 21.77 3.78
CA GLY A 251 3.58 20.32 3.93
C GLY A 251 4.67 19.72 3.03
N GLY A 252 5.24 20.47 2.09
CA GLY A 252 6.33 19.98 1.23
C GLY A 252 7.75 20.25 1.74
N ILE A 253 7.93 21.27 2.58
CA ILE A 253 9.25 21.63 3.10
C ILE A 253 9.90 20.43 3.80
N GLY A 254 11.16 20.15 3.46
CA GLY A 254 11.91 18.97 3.95
C GLY A 254 11.97 17.83 2.94
N TYR A 255 11.11 17.82 1.92
CA TYR A 255 11.17 16.81 0.86
C TYR A 255 12.40 17.01 -0.04
N VAL A 256 13.03 15.91 -0.45
CA VAL A 256 14.16 15.90 -1.38
C VAL A 256 13.83 14.95 -2.53
N GLY A 257 13.77 15.49 -3.74
CA GLY A 257 13.57 14.76 -4.99
C GLY A 257 14.83 14.72 -5.84
N TYR A 258 14.83 13.84 -6.85
CA TYR A 258 15.90 13.74 -7.83
C TYR A 258 15.30 13.55 -9.22
N GLN A 259 15.60 14.49 -10.12
CA GLN A 259 15.14 14.45 -11.50
C GLN A 259 16.24 13.84 -12.36
N ARG A 260 15.96 12.68 -12.96
CA ARG A 260 16.92 11.95 -13.82
C ARG A 260 16.98 12.55 -15.21
N GLU A 261 15.81 12.85 -15.77
CA GLU A 261 15.63 13.39 -17.11
C GLU A 261 15.39 14.92 -17.08
N PRO A 262 15.57 15.61 -18.21
CA PRO A 262 15.18 17.02 -18.33
C PRO A 262 13.72 17.25 -17.96
N PHE A 263 13.45 18.37 -17.29
CA PHE A 263 12.13 18.67 -16.72
C PHE A 263 11.86 20.19 -16.72
N TRP A 264 10.64 20.58 -16.38
CA TRP A 264 10.29 21.97 -16.12
C TRP A 264 10.31 22.25 -14.62
N LEU A 265 11.30 23.02 -14.17
CA LEU A 265 11.41 23.52 -12.81
C LEU A 265 10.48 24.72 -12.61
N GLY A 266 9.61 24.64 -11.60
CA GLY A 266 8.72 25.74 -11.20
C GLY A 266 9.34 26.72 -10.22
N PRO A 267 8.67 27.84 -9.95
CA PRO A 267 9.17 28.90 -9.06
C PRO A 267 9.14 28.51 -7.57
N LEU A 268 8.38 27.48 -7.18
CA LEU A 268 8.25 27.03 -5.79
C LEU A 268 9.20 25.87 -5.43
N CYS A 269 10.18 25.58 -6.29
CA CYS A 269 11.15 24.51 -6.10
C CYS A 269 12.55 25.03 -6.39
N TYR A 270 13.49 24.69 -5.52
CA TYR A 270 14.91 24.84 -5.77
C TYR A 270 15.44 23.63 -6.52
N LYS A 271 16.20 23.86 -7.59
CA LYS A 271 17.22 22.93 -8.04
C LYS A 271 18.47 23.08 -7.18
N LEU A 272 19.18 21.99 -6.92
CA LEU A 272 20.54 21.95 -6.43
C LEU A 272 21.35 21.04 -7.35
N GLN A 273 22.41 21.60 -7.95
CA GLN A 273 23.28 20.88 -8.87
C GLN A 273 24.73 21.22 -8.58
N SER A 274 25.60 20.22 -8.53
CA SER A 274 27.04 20.37 -8.31
C SER A 274 27.65 21.36 -9.29
N ILE A 275 28.40 22.34 -8.76
CA ILE A 275 29.17 23.31 -9.56
C ILE A 275 30.38 22.62 -10.20
N ASP A 276 30.96 21.63 -9.51
CA ASP A 276 32.08 20.83 -9.99
C ASP A 276 31.81 19.33 -9.77
N LYS A 277 31.49 18.62 -10.86
CA LYS A 277 31.22 17.17 -10.84
C LYS A 277 32.46 16.34 -10.50
N THR A 278 33.66 16.93 -10.51
CA THR A 278 34.88 16.27 -10.03
C THR A 278 35.02 16.32 -8.50
N VAL A 279 34.19 17.12 -7.82
CA VAL A 279 34.16 17.25 -6.36
C VAL A 279 32.92 16.58 -5.76
N LEU A 280 31.75 16.76 -6.38
CA LEU A 280 30.48 16.31 -5.82
C LEU A 280 29.58 15.63 -6.87
N ILE A 281 29.09 14.44 -6.52
CA ILE A 281 28.10 13.69 -7.28
C ILE A 281 26.70 14.11 -6.84
N ASN A 282 25.86 14.55 -7.78
CA ASN A 282 24.48 15.00 -7.50
C ASN A 282 23.63 13.92 -6.82
N LYS A 283 23.85 12.65 -7.16
CA LYS A 283 23.15 11.53 -6.53
C LYS A 283 23.58 11.30 -5.07
N TYR A 284 24.85 11.56 -4.74
CA TYR A 284 25.32 11.55 -3.36
C TYR A 284 24.70 12.72 -2.57
N LEU A 285 24.67 13.92 -3.15
CA LEU A 285 23.96 15.08 -2.59
C LEU A 285 22.48 14.76 -2.30
N PHE A 286 21.79 14.10 -3.24
CA PHE A 286 20.42 13.66 -3.06
C PHE A 286 20.26 12.76 -1.83
N TYR A 287 21.06 11.70 -1.71
CA TYR A 287 20.98 10.78 -0.57
C TYR A 287 21.34 11.45 0.75
N PHE A 288 22.36 12.32 0.76
CA PHE A 288 22.73 13.10 1.94
C PHE A 288 21.56 13.97 2.41
N LEU A 289 21.01 14.81 1.54
CA LEU A 289 19.90 15.69 1.88
C LEU A 289 18.65 14.91 2.27
N GLN A 290 18.37 13.78 1.61
CA GLN A 290 17.25 12.90 1.97
C GLN A 290 17.43 12.30 3.37
N SER A 291 18.65 11.88 3.74
CA SER A 291 18.94 11.36 5.09
C SER A 291 18.89 12.43 6.18
N ARG A 292 18.97 13.71 5.80
CA ARG A 292 18.98 14.88 6.68
C ARG A 292 17.80 15.81 6.39
N SER A 293 16.64 15.26 6.02
CA SER A 293 15.42 16.05 5.71
C SER A 293 15.02 16.99 6.85
N GLU A 294 15.30 16.61 8.10
CA GLU A 294 15.07 17.45 9.29
C GLU A 294 15.90 18.74 9.29
N LEU A 295 17.10 18.75 8.69
CA LEU A 295 17.89 19.98 8.54
C LEU A 295 17.14 20.96 7.63
N LEU A 296 16.59 20.47 6.51
CA LEU A 296 15.80 21.28 5.59
C LEU A 296 14.50 21.75 6.24
N LEU A 297 13.85 20.90 7.04
CA LEU A 297 12.66 21.26 7.81
C LEU A 297 12.96 22.34 8.85
N GLY A 298 14.12 22.28 9.52
CA GLY A 298 14.57 23.27 10.50
C GLY A 298 14.84 24.66 9.91
N LEU A 299 15.05 24.77 8.60
CA LEU A 299 15.19 26.06 7.91
C LEU A 299 13.84 26.76 7.66
N LYS A 300 12.72 26.05 7.86
CA LYS A 300 11.37 26.56 7.63
C LYS A 300 11.12 27.81 8.48
N LYS A 301 10.74 28.91 7.81
CA LYS A 301 10.25 30.12 8.49
C LYS A 301 8.73 30.10 8.58
N GLU A 302 8.22 30.47 9.76
CA GLU A 302 6.79 30.60 10.05
C GLU A 302 6.39 32.08 10.15
N GLY A 303 5.15 32.40 9.77
CA GLY A 303 4.66 33.78 9.60
C GLY A 303 3.85 34.01 8.31
N GLY A 304 3.56 32.95 7.55
CA GLY A 304 2.84 32.95 6.29
C GLY A 304 2.89 31.55 5.65
N VAL A 305 2.83 31.46 4.32
CA VAL A 305 3.11 30.18 3.62
C VAL A 305 4.54 29.76 3.97
N PRO A 306 4.76 28.54 4.52
CA PRO A 306 6.08 28.08 4.92
C PRO A 306 7.09 28.19 3.78
N ALA A 307 8.29 28.66 4.09
CA ALA A 307 9.34 28.91 3.11
C ALA A 307 10.72 28.60 3.67
N VAL A 308 11.63 28.20 2.77
CA VAL A 308 13.08 28.08 3.01
C VAL A 308 13.76 29.14 2.16
N ASN A 309 14.59 29.99 2.80
CA ASN A 309 15.34 31.01 2.09
C ASN A 309 16.64 30.43 1.52
N LYS A 310 16.99 30.79 0.28
CA LYS A 310 18.29 30.43 -0.33
C LYS A 310 19.47 30.80 0.57
N SER A 311 19.43 31.97 1.23
CA SER A 311 20.47 32.45 2.15
C SER A 311 20.70 31.57 3.37
N ASP A 312 19.70 30.80 3.78
CA ASP A 312 19.82 29.85 4.88
C ASP A 312 20.20 28.45 4.35
N LEU A 313 19.66 28.07 3.18
CA LEU A 313 19.98 26.81 2.52
C LEU A 313 21.47 26.69 2.15
N ILE A 314 22.09 27.76 1.63
CA ILE A 314 23.52 27.75 1.27
C ILE A 314 24.44 27.54 2.48
N LYS A 315 23.97 27.77 3.71
CA LYS A 315 24.78 27.62 4.93
C LYS A 315 24.78 26.19 5.48
N LEU A 316 23.93 25.30 4.96
CA LEU A 316 23.97 23.90 5.36
C LEU A 316 25.31 23.30 4.97
N GLU A 317 25.88 22.49 5.85
CA GLU A 317 27.14 21.81 5.62
C GLU A 317 26.90 20.35 5.25
N MET A 318 27.81 19.82 4.43
CA MET A 318 27.82 18.40 4.09
C MET A 318 29.24 17.85 4.02
N PRO A 319 29.42 16.55 4.35
CA PRO A 319 30.68 15.87 4.22
C PRO A 319 30.96 15.58 2.74
N VAL A 320 32.19 15.88 2.31
CA VAL A 320 32.66 15.70 0.94
C VAL A 320 33.80 14.67 0.94
N PRO A 321 33.50 13.36 1.05
CA PRO A 321 34.52 12.34 0.87
C PRO A 321 35.00 12.32 -0.59
N VAL A 322 36.12 11.65 -0.86
CA VAL A 322 36.62 11.45 -2.22
C VAL A 322 35.57 10.79 -3.13
N LEU A 323 35.62 11.09 -4.43
CA LEU A 323 34.62 10.62 -5.40
C LEU A 323 34.39 9.11 -5.37
N GLU A 324 35.44 8.31 -5.17
CA GLU A 324 35.33 6.84 -5.08
C GLU A 324 34.38 6.41 -3.95
N VAL A 325 34.47 7.06 -2.79
CA VAL A 325 33.58 6.81 -1.65
C VAL A 325 32.16 7.27 -1.98
N GLN A 326 31.98 8.45 -2.58
CA GLN A 326 30.66 8.92 -3.02
C GLN A 326 30.00 7.93 -4.00
N GLN A 327 30.74 7.44 -5.00
CA GLN A 327 30.27 6.47 -5.98
C GLN A 327 29.87 5.15 -5.32
N ARG A 328 30.68 4.65 -4.38
CA ARG A 328 30.36 3.42 -3.63
C ARG A 328 29.09 3.58 -2.82
N ILE A 329 28.93 4.70 -2.11
CA ILE A 329 27.71 5.01 -1.34
C ILE A 329 26.49 5.04 -2.27
N VAL A 330 26.59 5.79 -3.37
CA VAL A 330 25.52 5.90 -4.38
C VAL A 330 25.14 4.53 -4.93
N ALA A 331 26.11 3.71 -5.33
CA ALA A 331 25.86 2.38 -5.88
C ALA A 331 25.12 1.46 -4.90
N ILE A 332 25.45 1.53 -3.60
CA ILE A 332 24.77 0.76 -2.57
C ILE A 332 23.32 1.28 -2.39
N LEU A 333 23.15 2.60 -2.28
CA LEU A 333 21.84 3.20 -2.01
C LEU A 333 20.88 3.12 -3.20
N ASP A 334 21.38 3.25 -4.44
CA ASP A 334 20.57 3.05 -5.65
C ASP A 334 20.05 1.62 -5.74
N LYS A 335 20.86 0.62 -5.37
CA LYS A 335 20.44 -0.78 -5.35
C LYS A 335 19.31 -1.02 -4.35
N PHE A 336 19.37 -0.40 -3.17
CA PHE A 336 18.29 -0.47 -2.19
C PHE A 336 17.04 0.28 -2.66
N ASP A 337 17.20 1.51 -3.16
CA ASP A 337 16.10 2.35 -3.64
C ASP A 337 15.31 1.65 -4.76
N ALA A 338 16.01 1.09 -5.76
CA ALA A 338 15.40 0.30 -6.82
C ALA A 338 14.60 -0.89 -6.27
N LEU A 339 15.16 -1.64 -5.31
CA LEU A 339 14.48 -2.79 -4.71
C LEU A 339 13.22 -2.40 -3.92
N THR A 340 13.23 -1.30 -3.18
CA THR A 340 12.15 -0.95 -2.24
C THR A 340 11.10 0.02 -2.79
N ASN A 341 11.44 0.84 -3.77
CA ASN A 341 10.59 1.93 -4.24
C ASN A 341 10.23 1.82 -5.72
N SER A 342 10.95 1.02 -6.52
CA SER A 342 10.63 0.90 -7.94
C SER A 342 9.32 0.14 -8.18
N ILE A 343 8.45 0.74 -8.98
CA ILE A 343 7.21 0.14 -9.49
C ILE A 343 7.42 -0.59 -10.83
N THR A 344 8.63 -0.59 -11.38
CA THR A 344 8.94 -1.29 -12.65
C THR A 344 9.79 -2.55 -12.44
N GLU A 345 10.64 -2.58 -11.40
CA GLU A 345 11.61 -3.66 -11.18
C GLU A 345 11.83 -4.04 -9.69
N GLY A 346 11.13 -3.39 -8.75
CA GLY A 346 11.28 -3.62 -7.31
C GLY A 346 10.22 -4.55 -6.70
N LEU A 347 10.30 -4.75 -5.39
CA LEU A 347 9.31 -5.49 -4.60
C LEU A 347 7.87 -4.94 -4.76
N PRO A 348 7.63 -3.61 -4.85
CA PRO A 348 6.28 -3.10 -5.12
C PRO A 348 5.68 -3.64 -6.42
N ARG A 349 6.49 -3.78 -7.48
CA ARG A 349 6.05 -4.35 -8.76
C ARG A 349 5.72 -5.83 -8.62
N GLU A 350 6.57 -6.59 -7.94
CA GLU A 350 6.35 -8.01 -7.70
C GLU A 350 5.04 -8.24 -6.91
N ILE A 351 4.80 -7.45 -5.86
CA ILE A 351 3.55 -7.50 -5.08
C ILE A 351 2.33 -7.23 -5.97
N GLU A 352 2.37 -6.17 -6.80
CA GLU A 352 1.30 -5.83 -7.73
C GLU A 352 1.02 -6.97 -8.73
N LEU A 353 2.09 -7.60 -9.26
CA LEU A 353 1.97 -8.73 -10.19
C LEU A 353 1.35 -9.95 -9.51
N ARG A 354 1.74 -10.27 -8.27
CA ARG A 354 1.15 -11.39 -7.52
C ARG A 354 -0.31 -11.13 -7.14
N GLN A 355 -0.68 -9.88 -6.84
CA GLN A 355 -2.09 -9.49 -6.63
C GLN A 355 -2.92 -9.70 -7.90
N LYS A 356 -2.43 -9.22 -9.05
CA LYS A 356 -3.10 -9.44 -10.35
C LYS A 356 -3.27 -10.92 -10.70
N GLN A 357 -2.24 -11.73 -10.41
CA GLN A 357 -2.32 -13.18 -10.61
C GLN A 357 -3.33 -13.82 -9.66
N TYR A 358 -3.34 -13.44 -8.38
CA TYR A 358 -4.32 -13.90 -7.41
C TYR A 358 -5.75 -13.61 -7.90
N GLU A 359 -6.03 -12.38 -8.32
CA GLU A 359 -7.35 -11.98 -8.83
C GLU A 359 -7.75 -12.80 -10.05
N TYR A 360 -6.85 -12.94 -11.03
CA TYR A 360 -7.09 -13.74 -12.23
C TYR A 360 -7.41 -15.20 -11.88
N TYR A 361 -6.61 -15.85 -11.03
CA TYR A 361 -6.83 -17.24 -10.66
C TYR A 361 -8.04 -17.42 -9.75
N ARG A 362 -8.34 -16.47 -8.87
CA ARG A 362 -9.56 -16.47 -8.06
C ARG A 362 -10.79 -16.46 -8.97
N ASP A 363 -10.85 -15.54 -9.92
CA ASP A 363 -12.00 -15.38 -10.80
C ASP A 363 -12.17 -16.62 -11.69
N LEU A 364 -11.07 -17.19 -12.18
CA LEU A 364 -11.08 -18.45 -12.92
C LEU A 364 -11.56 -19.64 -12.07
N LEU A 365 -11.03 -19.81 -10.85
CA LEU A 365 -11.33 -20.95 -9.97
C LEU A 365 -12.73 -20.89 -9.34
N LEU A 366 -13.37 -19.72 -9.36
CA LEU A 366 -14.73 -19.52 -8.86
C LEU A 366 -15.77 -19.37 -9.98
N SER A 367 -15.38 -19.58 -11.24
CA SER A 367 -16.23 -19.43 -12.43
C SER A 367 -17.23 -20.59 -12.63
N PHE A 368 -17.96 -20.96 -11.59
CA PHE A 368 -18.94 -22.03 -11.65
C PHE A 368 -20.24 -21.59 -12.35
N PRO A 369 -20.82 -22.44 -13.23
CA PRO A 369 -22.09 -22.12 -13.87
C PRO A 369 -23.19 -22.02 -12.81
N LYS A 370 -23.96 -20.93 -12.86
CA LYS A 370 -25.16 -20.77 -12.03
C LYS A 370 -26.26 -21.73 -12.51
N PRO A 371 -27.18 -22.15 -11.64
CA PRO A 371 -28.36 -22.88 -12.08
C PRO A 371 -29.12 -22.03 -13.09
N VAL A 372 -29.51 -22.61 -14.22
CA VAL A 372 -30.41 -21.93 -15.16
C VAL A 372 -31.74 -21.75 -14.44
N GLU A 373 -32.19 -20.51 -14.23
CA GLU A 373 -33.56 -20.25 -13.79
C GLU A 373 -34.48 -20.82 -14.87
N VAL A 374 -35.14 -21.94 -14.54
CA VAL A 374 -36.26 -22.43 -15.35
C VAL A 374 -37.38 -21.43 -15.12
N VAL A 375 -37.56 -20.51 -16.06
CA VAL A 375 -38.72 -19.63 -16.09
C VAL A 375 -39.92 -20.51 -16.43
N GLU A 376 -40.65 -20.95 -15.41
CA GLU A 376 -41.96 -21.61 -15.58
C GLU A 376 -43.05 -20.60 -15.95
#